data_AF-A0A367M0K8-F1
#
_entry.id   AF-A0A367M0K8-F1
#
_cell.length_a   1.000
_cell.length_b   1.000
_cell.length_c   1.000
_cell.angle_alpha   90.00
_cell.angle_beta   90.00
_cell.angle_gamma   90.00
#
_symmetry.space_group_name_H-M   'P 1'
#
loop_
_entity.id
_entity.type
_entity.pdbx_description
1 polymer ?
#
loop_
_entity_poly.entity_id
_entity_poly.type
_entity_poly.pdbx_seq_one_letter_code
_entity_poly.pdbx_strand_id
1 'polypeptide(L)'
;SVTAIASACRDPGRVAGLHFFNPVPLMRLVEVIEGLATRTGIAERLCALVATFGHQAVRATDSPGFIVNHAGRAFGTEALRILGEGVAPVAAIDEVLREGAGFRMGPFELFDLVGLDVSLPVMESIYRQYYEEPRYRPHPLLRQMLAAGRLGRKSGQGFYRYDGAGQVPVAAPAVAPGAALPPVWLGVDDEHDRAPLLMLLQRLGAEVESGERPSGAALCLLAPLGADVSAAARRFAVDPTRSLAIDVLSDLERHRCLMACPATRAELQQAARTLFARDGVGVTLIRDSAGFIVQRTLASIVNLACDIAQQG
;
A
#
# COMPACT_ATOMS: atom_id res chain seq x y z
N SER A 1 -5.51 5.08 26.50
CA SER A 1 -5.62 3.71 27.02
C SER A 1 -6.84 3.62 27.92
N VAL A 2 -7.57 2.51 27.83
CA VAL A 2 -8.71 2.17 28.70
C VAL A 2 -8.26 2.09 30.16
N THR A 3 -7.07 1.53 30.40
CA THR A 3 -6.45 1.42 31.73
C THR A 3 -6.26 2.80 32.40
N ALA A 4 -5.76 3.79 31.65
CA ALA A 4 -5.60 5.15 32.17
C ALA A 4 -6.93 5.83 32.50
N ILE A 5 -8.00 5.54 31.76
CA ILE A 5 -9.36 6.02 32.08
C ILE A 5 -9.85 5.31 33.35
N ALA A 6 -9.67 3.99 33.43
CA ALA A 6 -10.10 3.17 34.55
C ALA A 6 -9.42 3.55 35.87
N SER A 7 -8.16 3.99 35.86
CA SER A 7 -7.43 4.36 37.08
C SER A 7 -8.01 5.56 37.82
N ALA A 8 -8.79 6.40 37.14
CA ALA A 8 -9.48 7.54 37.75
C ALA A 8 -10.90 7.19 38.25
N CYS A 9 -11.39 5.98 38.00
CA CYS A 9 -12.73 5.54 38.39
C CYS A 9 -12.75 4.88 39.79
N ARG A 10 -13.88 4.98 40.49
CA ARG A 10 -14.07 4.33 41.81
C ARG A 10 -14.10 2.80 41.74
N ASP A 11 -14.64 2.26 40.64
CA ASP A 11 -14.63 0.82 40.34
C ASP A 11 -13.99 0.65 38.96
N PRO A 12 -12.65 0.54 38.89
CA PRO A 12 -11.94 0.34 37.62
C PRO A 12 -12.35 -0.95 36.91
N GLY A 13 -12.78 -1.97 37.66
CA GLY A 13 -13.04 -3.30 37.13
C GLY A 13 -14.30 -3.44 36.27
N ARG A 14 -15.12 -2.40 36.18
CA ARG A 14 -16.27 -2.33 35.26
C ARG A 14 -16.01 -1.46 34.02
N VAL A 15 -14.81 -0.93 33.86
CA VAL A 15 -14.44 -0.09 32.72
C VAL A 15 -13.90 -1.00 31.61
N ALA A 16 -14.36 -0.77 30.39
CA ALA A 16 -13.89 -1.43 29.17
C ALA A 16 -14.09 -0.47 27.98
N GLY A 17 -13.33 -0.67 26.91
CA GLY A 17 -13.50 0.08 25.66
C GLY A 17 -14.50 -0.61 24.73
N LEU A 18 -15.30 0.20 24.04
CA LEU A 18 -16.21 -0.26 22.98
C LEU A 18 -16.08 0.70 21.79
N HIS A 19 -15.27 0.33 20.81
CA HIS A 19 -14.85 1.22 19.73
C HIS A 19 -15.55 0.86 18.42
N PHE A 20 -16.45 1.74 17.98
CA PHE A 20 -17.16 1.66 16.70
C PHE A 20 -16.42 2.44 15.61
N PHE A 21 -16.58 2.02 14.36
CA PHE A 21 -16.02 2.69 13.19
C PHE A 21 -17.06 3.55 12.50
N ASN A 22 -16.67 4.75 12.06
CA ASN A 22 -17.58 5.69 11.38
C ASN A 22 -17.64 5.41 9.86
N PRO A 23 -18.83 5.42 9.22
CA PRO A 23 -20.17 5.54 9.80
C PRO A 23 -20.65 4.27 10.50
N VAL A 24 -21.09 4.41 11.76
CA VAL A 24 -21.47 3.28 12.62
C VAL A 24 -22.48 2.33 11.94
N PRO A 25 -23.58 2.80 11.32
CA PRO A 25 -24.56 1.90 10.72
C PRO A 25 -24.05 1.10 9.50
N LEU A 26 -22.96 1.56 8.87
CA LEU A 26 -22.38 0.92 7.69
C LEU A 26 -21.22 -0.02 8.03
N MET A 27 -20.62 0.14 9.21
CA MET A 27 -19.43 -0.62 9.60
C MET A 27 -19.80 -1.82 10.45
N ARG A 28 -19.32 -3.00 10.04
CA ARG A 28 -19.68 -4.26 10.69
C ARG A 28 -18.90 -4.49 11.98
N LEU A 29 -17.66 -4.01 12.06
CA LEU A 29 -16.74 -4.36 13.13
C LEU A 29 -16.89 -3.43 14.35
N VAL A 30 -16.72 -3.97 15.55
CA VAL A 30 -16.56 -3.23 16.80
C VAL A 30 -15.44 -3.86 17.62
N GLU A 31 -14.50 -3.04 18.09
CA GLU A 31 -13.42 -3.52 18.97
C GLU A 31 -13.87 -3.41 20.45
N VAL A 32 -13.76 -4.52 21.17
CA VAL A 32 -14.02 -4.63 22.62
C VAL A 32 -12.67 -4.71 23.32
N ILE A 33 -12.37 -3.71 24.15
CA ILE A 33 -11.03 -3.52 24.73
C ILE A 33 -11.04 -3.72 26.23
N GLU A 34 -10.22 -4.65 26.70
CA GLU A 34 -9.99 -4.90 28.12
C GLU A 34 -8.82 -4.06 28.61
N GLY A 35 -9.06 -3.20 29.60
CA GLY A 35 -8.01 -2.55 30.36
C GLY A 35 -7.44 -3.50 31.41
N LEU A 36 -6.29 -3.14 32.00
CA LEU A 36 -5.57 -3.99 32.95
C LEU A 36 -6.42 -4.44 34.16
N ALA A 37 -7.37 -3.62 34.58
CA ALA A 37 -8.25 -3.89 35.72
C ALA A 37 -9.62 -4.48 35.32
N THR A 38 -9.95 -4.54 34.03
CA THR A 38 -11.27 -4.98 33.55
C THR A 38 -11.58 -6.38 34.05
N ARG A 39 -12.71 -6.56 34.75
CA ARG A 39 -13.08 -7.86 35.30
C ARG A 39 -13.41 -8.86 34.18
N THR A 40 -13.00 -10.10 34.40
CA THR A 40 -13.39 -11.27 33.60
C THR A 40 -14.90 -11.33 33.42
N GLY A 41 -15.40 -11.64 32.22
CA GLY A 41 -16.83 -11.69 31.92
C GLY A 41 -17.40 -10.38 31.34
N ILE A 42 -16.75 -9.23 31.53
CA ILE A 42 -17.24 -7.96 30.98
C ILE A 42 -17.09 -7.93 29.45
N ALA A 43 -15.95 -8.38 28.92
CA ALA A 43 -15.73 -8.42 27.48
C ALA A 43 -16.72 -9.36 26.79
N GLU A 44 -16.97 -10.55 27.34
CA GLU A 44 -17.96 -11.49 26.80
C GLU A 44 -19.36 -10.89 26.75
N ARG A 45 -19.77 -10.16 27.81
CA ARG A 45 -21.06 -9.47 27.86
C ARG A 45 -21.16 -8.33 26.83
N LEU A 46 -20.07 -7.60 26.62
CA LEU A 46 -20.01 -6.55 25.60
C LEU A 46 -20.06 -7.14 24.19
N CYS A 47 -19.36 -8.24 23.93
CA CYS A 47 -19.44 -8.96 22.66
C CYS A 47 -20.88 -9.44 22.38
N ALA A 48 -21.54 -10.02 23.40
CA ALA A 48 -22.94 -10.43 23.28
C ALA A 48 -23.86 -9.23 23.01
N LEU A 49 -23.64 -8.09 23.67
CA LEU A 49 -24.38 -6.86 23.41
C LEU A 49 -24.20 -6.34 21.98
N VAL A 50 -22.95 -6.28 21.49
CA VAL A 50 -22.62 -5.85 20.12
C VAL A 50 -23.32 -6.72 19.09
N ALA A 51 -23.38 -8.03 19.31
CA ALA A 51 -24.08 -8.94 18.41
C ALA A 51 -25.58 -8.61 18.29
N THR A 52 -26.22 -8.12 19.36
CA THR A 52 -27.63 -7.69 19.30
C THR A 52 -27.86 -6.46 18.42
N PHE A 53 -26.81 -5.69 18.13
CA PHE A 53 -26.86 -4.53 17.24
C PHE A 53 -26.63 -4.90 15.76
N GLY A 54 -26.34 -6.17 15.45
CA GLY A 54 -25.99 -6.62 14.10
C GLY A 54 -24.52 -6.36 13.72
N HIS A 55 -23.69 -6.00 14.71
CA HIS A 55 -22.24 -5.84 14.54
C HIS A 55 -21.48 -7.10 14.92
N GLN A 56 -20.25 -7.21 14.43
CA GLN A 56 -19.29 -8.25 14.76
C GLN A 56 -18.25 -7.70 15.74
N ALA A 57 -18.25 -8.24 16.97
CA ALA A 57 -17.28 -7.88 17.98
C ALA A 57 -15.95 -8.61 17.77
N VAL A 58 -14.83 -7.90 17.98
CA VAL A 58 -13.48 -8.49 18.12
C VAL A 58 -12.87 -8.02 19.42
N ARG A 59 -12.21 -8.94 20.15
CA ARG A 59 -11.49 -8.60 21.37
C ARG A 59 -10.12 -8.03 20.99
N ALA A 60 -9.73 -6.96 21.66
CA ALA A 60 -8.43 -6.32 21.49
C ALA A 60 -7.82 -6.01 22.86
N THR A 61 -6.50 -6.09 22.95
CA THR A 61 -5.75 -5.60 24.11
C THR A 61 -5.75 -4.06 24.13
N ASP A 62 -5.53 -3.46 25.31
CA ASP A 62 -5.40 -2.01 25.48
C ASP A 62 -4.04 -1.50 24.98
N SER A 63 -3.74 -1.76 23.71
CA SER A 63 -2.56 -1.32 22.99
C SER A 63 -2.83 -0.03 22.19
N PRO A 64 -1.82 0.81 21.93
CA PRO A 64 -2.00 2.03 21.13
C PRO A 64 -2.52 1.74 19.71
N GLY A 65 -3.80 2.04 19.47
CA GLY A 65 -4.45 1.82 18.18
C GLY A 65 -5.22 0.51 18.05
N PHE A 66 -5.34 -0.27 19.12
CA PHE A 66 -6.12 -1.53 19.13
C PHE A 66 -5.68 -2.46 17.99
N ILE A 67 -6.61 -2.95 17.15
CA ILE A 67 -6.26 -3.85 16.03
C ILE A 67 -6.25 -3.08 14.72
N VAL A 68 -7.40 -2.52 14.32
CA VAL A 68 -7.57 -1.98 12.95
C VAL A 68 -6.75 -0.72 12.74
N ASN A 69 -6.81 0.21 13.69
CA ASN A 69 -6.05 1.45 13.58
C ASN A 69 -4.55 1.19 13.68
N HIS A 70 -4.13 0.13 14.38
CA HIS A 70 -2.74 -0.27 14.50
C HIS A 70 -2.22 -0.91 13.22
N ALA A 71 -2.87 -1.96 12.71
CA ALA A 71 -2.49 -2.61 11.45
C ALA A 71 -2.49 -1.61 10.26
N GLY A 72 -3.46 -0.70 10.23
CA GLY A 72 -3.55 0.36 9.21
C GLY A 72 -2.41 1.38 9.22
N ARG A 73 -1.56 1.43 10.27
CA ARG A 73 -0.42 2.38 10.33
C ARG A 73 0.63 2.12 9.27
N ALA A 74 0.81 0.86 8.89
CA ALA A 74 1.76 0.47 7.84
C ALA A 74 1.41 1.09 6.49
N PHE A 75 0.11 1.28 6.19
CA PHE A 75 -0.36 1.81 4.90
C PHE A 75 0.20 3.20 4.60
N GLY A 76 0.03 4.15 5.51
CA GLY A 76 0.51 5.52 5.32
C GLY A 76 2.03 5.66 5.49
N THR A 77 2.62 4.96 6.46
CA THR A 77 4.07 5.04 6.74
C THR A 77 4.90 4.47 5.60
N GLU A 78 4.50 3.33 5.03
CA GLU A 78 5.20 2.71 3.91
C GLU A 78 5.06 3.53 2.63
N ALA A 79 3.87 4.07 2.35
CA ALA A 79 3.66 4.96 1.20
C ALA A 79 4.54 6.21 1.25
N LEU A 80 4.68 6.84 2.43
CA LEU A 80 5.58 7.97 2.62
C LEU A 80 7.05 7.61 2.41
N ARG A 81 7.45 6.39 2.79
CA ARG A 81 8.80 5.88 2.57
C ARG A 81 9.08 5.65 1.09
N ILE A 82 8.16 5.00 0.38
CA ILE A 82 8.20 4.82 -1.08
C ILE A 82 8.32 6.19 -1.80
N LEU A 83 7.53 7.18 -1.37
CA LEU A 83 7.61 8.53 -1.91
C LEU A 83 8.95 9.20 -1.61
N GLY A 84 9.44 9.10 -0.37
CA GLY A 84 10.71 9.69 0.06
C GLY A 84 11.94 9.11 -0.64
N GLU A 85 11.88 7.84 -1.00
CA GLU A 85 12.89 7.15 -1.82
C GLU A 85 12.79 7.51 -3.32
N GLY A 86 11.75 8.25 -3.72
CA GLY A 86 11.55 8.70 -5.08
C GLY A 86 11.16 7.59 -6.06
N VAL A 87 10.54 6.52 -5.56
CA VAL A 87 10.12 5.34 -6.35
C VAL A 87 9.06 5.72 -7.38
N ALA A 88 8.06 6.50 -6.96
CA ALA A 88 6.95 6.94 -7.80
C ALA A 88 6.36 8.26 -7.29
N PRO A 89 5.72 9.06 -8.15
CA PRO A 89 4.99 10.25 -7.71
C PRO A 89 3.73 9.87 -6.91
N VAL A 90 3.24 10.82 -6.10
CA VAL A 90 2.04 10.70 -5.24
C VAL A 90 0.87 10.02 -5.95
N ALA A 91 0.46 10.54 -7.12
CA ALA A 91 -0.69 10.04 -7.87
C ALA A 91 -0.52 8.58 -8.32
N ALA A 92 0.69 8.18 -8.70
CA ALA A 92 0.98 6.82 -9.13
C ALA A 92 0.93 5.82 -7.96
N ILE A 93 1.40 6.22 -6.77
CA ILE A 93 1.32 5.38 -5.58
C ILE A 93 -0.14 5.15 -5.17
N ASP A 94 -0.94 6.22 -5.15
CA ASP A 94 -2.37 6.13 -4.84
C ASP A 94 -3.12 5.27 -5.86
N GLU A 95 -2.86 5.46 -7.16
CA GLU A 95 -3.47 4.68 -8.24
C GLU A 95 -3.13 3.20 -8.15
N VAL A 96 -1.84 2.85 -7.97
CA VAL A 96 -1.41 1.44 -7.83
C VAL A 96 -2.04 0.78 -6.61
N LEU A 97 -2.14 1.46 -5.47
CA LEU A 97 -2.76 0.89 -4.27
C LEU A 97 -4.28 0.79 -4.39
N ARG A 98 -4.95 1.74 -5.04
CA ARG A 98 -6.40 1.71 -5.21
C ARG A 98 -6.85 0.70 -6.27
N GLU A 99 -6.26 0.79 -7.45
CA GLU A 99 -6.66 -0.01 -8.61
C GLU A 99 -5.98 -1.37 -8.62
N GLY A 100 -4.68 -1.44 -8.27
CA GLY A 100 -3.92 -2.69 -8.25
C GLY A 100 -4.14 -3.50 -6.98
N ALA A 101 -4.05 -2.89 -5.79
CA ALA A 101 -4.20 -3.61 -4.51
C ALA A 101 -5.63 -3.60 -3.95
N GLY A 102 -6.56 -2.88 -4.57
CA GLY A 102 -7.98 -2.89 -4.18
C GLY A 102 -8.33 -2.06 -2.95
N PHE A 103 -7.44 -1.19 -2.48
CA PHE A 103 -7.80 -0.23 -1.43
C PHE A 103 -8.86 0.75 -1.93
N ARG A 104 -9.77 1.18 -1.05
CA ARG A 104 -10.85 2.12 -1.42
C ARG A 104 -10.32 3.50 -1.83
N MET A 105 -9.19 3.90 -1.27
CA MET A 105 -8.58 5.22 -1.42
C MET A 105 -7.08 5.09 -1.26
N GLY A 106 -6.32 5.90 -2.00
CA GLY A 106 -4.88 5.95 -1.85
C GLY A 106 -4.44 6.55 -0.51
N PRO A 107 -3.22 6.23 -0.02
CA PRO A 107 -2.70 6.78 1.23
C PRO A 107 -2.60 8.31 1.23
N PHE A 108 -2.25 8.95 0.11
CA PHE A 108 -2.10 10.40 0.06
C PHE A 108 -3.43 11.13 -0.06
N GLU A 109 -4.38 10.57 -0.82
CA GLU A 109 -5.79 10.98 -0.79
C GLU A 109 -6.36 10.92 0.64
N LEU A 110 -6.04 9.85 1.38
CA LEU A 110 -6.46 9.68 2.76
C LEU A 110 -5.82 10.71 3.70
N PHE A 111 -4.52 10.98 3.55
CA PHE A 111 -3.84 12.04 4.31
C PHE A 111 -4.48 13.41 4.07
N ASP A 112 -4.82 13.74 2.83
CA ASP A 112 -5.43 15.02 2.50
C ASP A 112 -6.91 15.12 2.93
N LEU A 113 -7.61 13.99 2.97
CA LEU A 113 -8.98 13.91 3.48
C LEU A 113 -9.04 14.12 5.00
N VAL A 114 -8.16 13.46 5.76
CA VAL A 114 -8.09 13.55 7.23
C VAL A 114 -7.46 14.88 7.65
N GLY A 115 -6.38 15.25 6.98
CA GLY A 115 -5.60 16.45 7.18
C GLY A 115 -4.34 16.24 8.03
N LEU A 116 -3.24 16.88 7.61
CA LEU A 116 -1.91 16.63 8.17
C LEU A 116 -1.72 17.13 9.61
N ASP A 117 -2.45 18.16 10.02
CA ASP A 117 -2.52 18.66 11.39
C ASP A 117 -3.18 17.65 12.36
N VAL A 118 -3.93 16.67 11.83
CA VAL A 118 -4.45 15.55 12.61
C VAL A 118 -3.54 14.33 12.45
N SER A 119 -3.21 13.96 11.22
CA SER A 119 -2.46 12.75 10.93
C SER A 119 -1.05 12.76 11.53
N LEU A 120 -0.29 13.86 11.40
CA LEU A 120 1.09 13.89 11.87
C LEU A 120 1.20 13.79 13.40
N PRO A 121 0.48 14.57 14.21
CA PRO A 121 0.53 14.41 15.67
C PRO A 121 0.14 13.01 16.14
N VAL A 122 -0.84 12.37 15.48
CA VAL A 122 -1.23 10.98 15.78
C VAL A 122 -0.08 10.02 15.46
N MET A 123 0.58 10.16 14.31
CA MET A 123 1.73 9.34 13.95
C MET A 123 2.90 9.52 14.95
N GLU A 124 3.22 10.76 15.33
CA GLU A 124 4.27 11.04 16.32
C GLU A 124 3.91 10.48 17.71
N SER A 125 2.65 10.58 18.11
CA SER A 125 2.16 10.01 19.37
C SER A 125 2.36 8.50 19.39
N ILE A 126 1.92 7.79 18.35
CA ILE A 126 2.08 6.34 18.25
C ILE A 126 3.56 5.94 18.26
N TYR A 127 4.40 6.64 17.50
CA TYR A 127 5.84 6.39 17.46
C TYR A 127 6.48 6.49 18.86
N ARG A 128 6.14 7.54 19.63
CA ARG A 128 6.64 7.71 21.01
C ARG A 128 6.06 6.67 21.97
N GLN A 129 4.79 6.28 21.81
CA GLN A 129 4.13 5.27 22.65
C GLN A 129 4.75 3.87 22.48
N TYR A 130 5.29 3.58 21.30
CA TYR A 130 6.05 2.37 21.01
C TYR A 130 7.58 2.57 21.16
N TYR A 131 8.00 3.52 22.00
CA TYR A 131 9.41 3.75 22.31
C TYR A 131 10.30 3.92 21.07
N GLU A 132 9.80 4.65 20.08
CA GLU A 132 10.55 5.01 18.88
C GLU A 132 10.89 3.83 17.96
N GLU A 133 10.10 2.75 18.03
CA GLU A 133 10.18 1.59 17.14
C GLU A 133 10.17 2.01 15.65
N PRO A 134 11.21 1.67 14.86
CA PRO A 134 11.40 2.18 13.50
C PRO A 134 10.22 1.99 12.55
N ARG A 135 9.42 0.93 12.71
CA ARG A 135 8.27 0.64 11.83
C ARG A 135 7.14 1.68 11.94
N TYR A 136 7.07 2.46 13.02
CA TYR A 136 6.08 3.53 13.18
C TYR A 136 6.62 4.93 12.88
N ARG A 137 7.89 5.03 12.46
CA ARG A 137 8.57 6.32 12.27
C ARG A 137 7.86 7.20 11.23
N PRO A 138 7.38 8.40 11.59
CA PRO A 138 6.81 9.34 10.62
C PRO A 138 7.86 9.86 9.63
N HIS A 139 7.42 10.32 8.47
CA HIS A 139 8.33 10.88 7.45
C HIS A 139 8.55 12.39 7.65
N PRO A 140 9.80 12.90 7.58
CA PRO A 140 10.11 14.33 7.79
C PRO A 140 9.36 15.30 6.89
N LEU A 141 9.01 14.87 5.67
CA LEU A 141 8.18 15.63 4.72
C LEU A 141 6.90 16.17 5.36
N LEU A 142 6.25 15.39 6.23
CA LEU A 142 4.99 15.78 6.85
C LEU A 142 5.14 17.04 7.71
N ARG A 143 6.27 17.20 8.43
CA ARG A 143 6.54 18.41 9.22
C ARG A 143 6.73 19.63 8.31
N GLN A 144 7.43 19.45 7.18
CA GLN A 144 7.63 20.52 6.21
C GLN A 144 6.30 20.96 5.58
N MET A 145 5.44 20.01 5.22
CA MET A 145 4.11 20.29 4.68
C MET A 145 3.21 20.98 5.71
N LEU A 146 3.22 20.51 6.96
CA LEU A 146 2.47 21.13 8.06
C LEU A 146 2.93 22.58 8.30
N ALA A 147 4.24 22.83 8.36
CA ALA A 147 4.81 24.17 8.51
C ALA A 147 4.47 25.09 7.33
N ALA A 148 4.31 24.52 6.13
CA ALA A 148 3.87 25.24 4.93
C ALA A 148 2.34 25.43 4.84
N GLY A 149 1.57 25.03 5.86
CA GLY A 149 0.10 25.14 5.85
C GLY A 149 -0.60 24.22 4.85
N ARG A 150 0.08 23.19 4.35
CA ARG A 150 -0.48 22.21 3.39
C ARG A 150 -1.20 21.10 4.13
N LEU A 151 -2.38 21.42 4.66
CA LEU A 151 -3.16 20.54 5.52
C LEU A 151 -4.06 19.55 4.77
N GLY A 152 -4.07 19.55 3.43
CA GLY A 152 -4.95 18.71 2.64
C GLY A 152 -6.15 19.47 2.08
N ARG A 153 -7.28 18.78 1.95
CA ARG A 153 -8.49 19.30 1.29
C ARG A 153 -9.02 20.59 1.94
N LYS A 154 -8.98 20.66 3.27
CA LYS A 154 -9.51 21.81 4.03
C LYS A 154 -8.72 23.11 3.86
N SER A 155 -7.45 23.02 3.46
CA SER A 155 -6.61 24.19 3.16
C SER A 155 -6.44 24.43 1.65
N GLY A 156 -7.18 23.69 0.80
CA GLY A 156 -7.03 23.75 -0.66
C GLY A 156 -5.77 23.09 -1.21
N GLN A 157 -4.89 22.57 -0.34
CA GLN A 157 -3.63 21.95 -0.76
C GLN A 157 -3.05 21.05 0.33
N GLY A 158 -2.63 19.85 -0.05
CA GLY A 158 -1.82 18.92 0.73
C GLY A 158 -0.81 18.22 -0.18
N PHE A 159 -0.94 16.90 -0.31
CA PHE A 159 -0.28 16.11 -1.36
C PHE A 159 -0.84 16.43 -2.74
N TYR A 160 -2.13 16.74 -2.82
CA TYR A 160 -2.81 17.22 -4.01
C TYR A 160 -3.19 18.69 -3.88
N ARG A 161 -3.56 19.28 -5.01
CA ARG A 161 -4.21 20.60 -5.06
C ARG A 161 -5.72 20.41 -5.14
N TYR A 162 -6.46 21.26 -4.45
CA TYR A 162 -7.91 21.27 -4.45
C TYR A 162 -8.43 22.65 -4.86
N ASP A 163 -9.44 22.69 -5.71
CA ASP A 163 -10.14 23.89 -6.13
C ASP A 163 -11.66 23.77 -5.87
N GLY A 164 -12.44 24.73 -6.38
CA GLY A 164 -13.90 24.74 -6.21
C GLY A 164 -14.63 23.53 -6.83
N ALA A 165 -13.97 22.75 -7.70
CA ALA A 165 -14.51 21.54 -8.32
C ALA A 165 -14.01 20.24 -7.65
N GLY A 166 -13.06 20.31 -6.72
CA GLY A 166 -12.52 19.16 -6.00
C GLY A 166 -11.00 19.02 -6.18
N GLN A 167 -10.51 17.78 -6.26
CA GLN A 167 -9.09 17.50 -6.50
C GLN A 167 -8.75 17.87 -7.94
N VAL A 168 -7.71 18.70 -8.12
CA VAL A 168 -7.20 19.06 -9.44
C VAL A 168 -6.59 17.79 -10.08
N PRO A 169 -7.05 17.38 -11.28
CA PRO A 169 -6.53 16.18 -11.94
C PRO A 169 -5.03 16.24 -12.17
N VAL A 170 -4.34 15.14 -11.87
CA VAL A 170 -2.93 14.96 -12.22
C VAL A 170 -2.88 14.22 -13.55
N ALA A 171 -2.32 14.85 -14.58
CA ALA A 171 -2.24 14.25 -15.91
C ALA A 171 -1.38 12.97 -15.87
N ALA A 172 -1.95 11.85 -16.31
CA ALA A 172 -1.18 10.63 -16.51
C ALA A 172 -0.20 10.82 -17.68
N PRO A 173 1.01 10.25 -17.62
CA PRO A 173 1.94 10.36 -18.74
C PRO A 173 1.37 9.59 -19.94
N ALA A 174 1.18 10.28 -21.07
CA ALA A 174 0.65 9.67 -22.28
C ALA A 174 1.49 8.47 -22.74
N VAL A 175 0.83 7.39 -23.14
CA VAL A 175 1.46 6.27 -23.83
C VAL A 175 1.53 6.65 -25.31
N ALA A 176 2.74 6.84 -25.85
CA ALA A 176 2.93 7.14 -27.26
C ALA A 176 2.49 5.94 -28.13
N PRO A 177 1.58 6.11 -29.10
CA PRO A 177 1.22 5.06 -30.03
C PRO A 177 2.37 4.74 -31.00
N GLY A 178 2.47 3.48 -31.42
CA GLY A 178 3.35 3.08 -32.54
C GLY A 178 4.76 2.62 -32.18
N ALA A 179 5.08 2.38 -30.90
CA ALA A 179 6.34 1.71 -30.55
C ALA A 179 6.35 0.27 -31.11
N ALA A 180 7.38 -0.07 -31.88
CA ALA A 180 7.62 -1.45 -32.28
C ALA A 180 7.81 -2.30 -31.02
N LEU A 181 7.03 -3.39 -30.90
CA LEU A 181 7.13 -4.27 -29.75
C LEU A 181 8.20 -5.34 -30.01
N PRO A 182 9.26 -5.42 -29.19
CA PRO A 182 10.18 -6.54 -29.24
C PRO A 182 9.48 -7.81 -28.77
N PRO A 183 10.03 -9.00 -29.10
CA PRO A 183 9.61 -10.23 -28.44
C PRO A 183 9.89 -10.13 -26.93
N VAL A 184 9.12 -10.86 -26.13
CA VAL A 184 9.19 -10.85 -24.67
C VAL A 184 9.73 -12.18 -24.19
N TRP A 185 10.73 -12.15 -23.31
CA TRP A 185 11.18 -13.30 -22.55
C TRP A 185 10.78 -13.13 -21.09
N LEU A 186 10.27 -14.20 -20.46
CA LEU A 186 9.68 -14.16 -19.13
C LEU A 186 10.54 -14.91 -18.10
N GLY A 187 11.05 -14.19 -17.11
CA GLY A 187 11.66 -14.75 -15.90
C GLY A 187 10.75 -14.55 -14.68
N VAL A 188 10.44 -15.60 -13.94
CA VAL A 188 9.61 -15.52 -12.71
C VAL A 188 10.36 -16.11 -11.53
N ASP A 189 10.22 -15.49 -10.36
CA ASP A 189 10.76 -16.06 -9.11
C ASP A 189 9.90 -17.22 -8.60
N ASP A 190 8.58 -17.12 -8.75
CA ASP A 190 7.61 -18.17 -8.43
C ASP A 190 6.99 -18.73 -9.71
N GLU A 191 7.08 -20.04 -9.87
CA GLU A 191 6.61 -20.74 -11.07
C GLU A 191 5.06 -20.72 -11.18
N HIS A 192 4.34 -20.45 -10.08
CA HIS A 192 2.88 -20.24 -10.12
C HIS A 192 2.49 -19.00 -10.93
N ASP A 193 3.37 -18.00 -11.05
CA ASP A 193 3.10 -16.76 -11.79
C ASP A 193 3.32 -16.92 -13.30
N ARG A 194 4.04 -17.96 -13.74
CA ARG A 194 4.41 -18.13 -15.16
C ARG A 194 3.18 -18.25 -16.04
N ALA A 195 2.29 -19.19 -15.75
CA ALA A 195 1.14 -19.46 -16.61
C ALA A 195 0.18 -18.24 -16.73
N PRO A 196 -0.21 -17.57 -15.63
CA PRO A 196 -0.99 -16.33 -15.70
C PRO A 196 -0.32 -15.22 -16.53
N LEU A 197 0.98 -15.00 -16.35
CA LEU A 197 1.71 -13.98 -17.12
C LEU A 197 1.84 -14.32 -18.60
N LEU A 198 2.06 -15.58 -18.95
CA LEU A 198 2.05 -16.03 -20.35
C LEU A 198 0.68 -15.83 -21.01
N MET A 199 -0.40 -16.17 -20.30
CA MET A 199 -1.76 -15.93 -20.78
C MET A 199 -2.04 -14.44 -20.98
N LEU A 200 -1.60 -13.59 -20.04
CA LEU A 200 -1.69 -12.14 -20.16
C LEU A 200 -0.93 -11.64 -21.39
N LEU A 201 0.34 -12.02 -21.55
CA LEU A 201 1.18 -11.63 -22.68
C LEU A 201 0.56 -12.06 -24.03
N GLN A 202 0.04 -13.28 -24.11
CA GLN A 202 -0.63 -13.80 -25.30
C GLN A 202 -1.90 -12.99 -25.62
N ARG A 203 -2.73 -12.69 -24.62
CA ARG A 203 -3.93 -11.86 -24.79
C ARG A 203 -3.60 -10.44 -25.27
N LEU A 204 -2.48 -9.89 -24.79
CA LEU A 204 -1.97 -8.58 -25.23
C LEU A 204 -1.28 -8.64 -26.60
N GLY A 205 -1.18 -9.82 -27.22
CA GLY A 205 -0.55 -10.01 -28.53
C GLY A 205 0.96 -9.78 -28.50
N ALA A 206 1.63 -10.15 -27.42
CA ALA A 206 3.09 -10.22 -27.35
C ALA A 206 3.58 -11.49 -28.08
N GLU A 207 4.69 -11.36 -28.80
CA GLU A 207 5.48 -12.51 -29.23
C GLU A 207 6.34 -12.97 -28.06
N VAL A 208 6.05 -14.16 -27.51
CA VAL A 208 6.77 -14.67 -26.34
C VAL A 208 7.83 -15.69 -26.76
N GLU A 209 9.07 -15.47 -26.36
CA GLU A 209 10.16 -16.41 -26.60
C GLU A 209 10.08 -17.60 -25.64
N SER A 210 10.27 -18.80 -26.18
CA SER A 210 10.28 -20.06 -25.41
C SER A 210 11.68 -20.57 -25.04
N GLY A 211 12.73 -19.88 -25.49
CA GLY A 211 14.10 -20.25 -25.21
C GLY A 211 14.46 -20.14 -23.71
N GLU A 212 15.36 -20.99 -23.23
CA GLU A 212 15.88 -20.92 -21.86
C GLU A 212 16.56 -19.57 -21.56
N ARG A 213 17.05 -18.88 -22.59
CA ARG A 213 17.64 -17.56 -22.51
C ARG A 213 16.99 -16.62 -23.52
N PRO A 214 16.89 -15.31 -23.20
CA PRO A 214 16.39 -14.32 -24.14
C PRO A 214 17.32 -14.15 -25.34
N SER A 215 16.73 -13.91 -26.51
CA SER A 215 17.48 -13.41 -27.67
C SER A 215 18.08 -12.02 -27.39
N GLY A 216 18.95 -11.55 -28.29
CA GLY A 216 19.47 -10.17 -28.23
C GLY A 216 18.41 -9.09 -28.48
N ALA A 217 17.27 -9.45 -29.06
CA ALA A 217 16.17 -8.54 -29.36
C ALA A 217 15.12 -8.47 -28.25
N ALA A 218 15.05 -9.49 -27.38
CA ALA A 218 13.99 -9.61 -26.40
C ALA A 218 14.00 -8.51 -25.33
N LEU A 219 12.80 -8.08 -24.95
CA LEU A 219 12.51 -7.46 -23.67
C LEU A 219 12.45 -8.55 -22.59
N CYS A 220 13.29 -8.44 -21.57
CA CYS A 220 13.28 -9.36 -20.43
C CYS A 220 12.25 -8.85 -19.41
N LEU A 221 11.09 -9.48 -19.37
CA LEU A 221 10.07 -9.22 -18.37
C LEU A 221 10.30 -10.14 -17.17
N LEU A 222 10.51 -9.54 -16.00
CA LEU A 222 10.81 -10.26 -14.76
C LEU A 222 9.63 -10.15 -13.79
N ALA A 223 9.35 -11.18 -13.02
CA ALA A 223 8.38 -11.15 -11.92
C ALA A 223 9.08 -11.48 -10.59
N PRO A 224 9.86 -10.53 -10.03
CA PRO A 224 10.52 -10.75 -8.76
C PRO A 224 9.56 -10.57 -7.57
N LEU A 225 9.83 -11.32 -6.50
CA LEU A 225 9.18 -11.14 -5.20
C LEU A 225 10.17 -10.50 -4.22
N GLY A 226 9.85 -9.27 -3.77
CA GLY A 226 10.65 -8.51 -2.81
C GLY A 226 11.96 -7.92 -3.35
N ALA A 227 12.36 -8.23 -4.58
CA ALA A 227 13.57 -7.72 -5.21
C ALA A 227 13.29 -6.59 -6.20
N ASP A 228 14.33 -5.83 -6.51
CA ASP A 228 14.33 -4.81 -7.56
C ASP A 228 14.74 -5.42 -8.92
N VAL A 229 14.62 -4.66 -10.02
CA VAL A 229 14.96 -5.13 -11.37
C VAL A 229 16.46 -5.39 -11.49
N SER A 230 17.30 -4.57 -10.85
CA SER A 230 18.76 -4.74 -10.90
C SER A 230 19.21 -6.09 -10.33
N ALA A 231 18.67 -6.48 -9.17
CA ALA A 231 18.93 -7.76 -8.53
C ALA A 231 18.32 -8.92 -9.31
N ALA A 232 17.07 -8.76 -9.80
CA ALA A 232 16.41 -9.77 -10.61
C ALA A 232 17.18 -10.05 -11.92
N ALA A 233 17.60 -8.99 -12.64
CA ALA A 233 18.36 -9.12 -13.88
C ALA A 233 19.67 -9.90 -13.68
N ARG A 234 20.38 -9.62 -12.58
CA ARG A 234 21.57 -10.39 -12.20
C ARG A 234 21.24 -11.85 -11.92
N ARG A 235 20.17 -12.13 -11.18
CA ARG A 235 19.75 -13.50 -10.80
C ARG A 235 19.37 -14.34 -12.02
N PHE A 236 18.64 -13.76 -12.97
CA PHE A 236 18.29 -14.43 -14.23
C PHE A 236 19.40 -14.38 -15.29
N ALA A 237 20.54 -13.74 -14.98
CA ALA A 237 21.66 -13.54 -15.91
C ALA A 237 21.24 -12.89 -17.24
N VAL A 238 20.37 -11.87 -17.15
CA VAL A 238 19.87 -11.10 -18.30
C VAL A 238 20.46 -9.69 -18.35
N ASP A 239 20.37 -9.05 -19.51
CA ASP A 239 20.86 -7.69 -19.73
C ASP A 239 19.95 -6.67 -19.02
N PRO A 240 20.46 -5.91 -18.03
CA PRO A 240 19.65 -4.94 -17.29
C PRO A 240 19.14 -3.80 -18.18
N THR A 241 19.84 -3.48 -19.28
CA THR A 241 19.39 -2.45 -20.23
C THR A 241 18.13 -2.85 -20.99
N ARG A 242 17.80 -4.15 -20.98
CA ARG A 242 16.63 -4.74 -21.62
C ARG A 242 15.64 -5.36 -20.65
N SER A 243 15.79 -5.08 -19.36
CA SER A 243 14.98 -5.69 -18.31
C SER A 243 13.98 -4.71 -17.70
N LEU A 244 12.75 -5.17 -17.48
CA LEU A 244 11.73 -4.57 -16.63
C LEU A 244 11.13 -5.64 -15.74
N ALA A 245 10.46 -5.23 -14.67
CA ALA A 245 9.69 -6.13 -13.84
C ALA A 245 8.19 -5.78 -13.85
N ILE A 246 7.34 -6.76 -13.51
CA ILE A 246 5.91 -6.61 -13.28
C ILE A 246 5.53 -7.08 -11.87
N ASP A 247 4.63 -6.35 -11.21
CA ASP A 247 4.14 -6.71 -9.89
C ASP A 247 3.00 -7.73 -9.97
N VAL A 248 3.28 -8.96 -9.57
CA VAL A 248 2.32 -10.09 -9.57
C VAL A 248 1.32 -10.06 -8.41
N LEU A 249 1.56 -9.25 -7.37
CA LEU A 249 0.60 -9.10 -6.27
C LEU A 249 -0.50 -8.05 -6.54
N SER A 250 -0.38 -7.31 -7.65
CA SER A 250 -1.44 -6.42 -8.12
C SER A 250 -2.49 -7.21 -8.89
N ASP A 251 -3.76 -6.78 -8.84
CA ASP A 251 -4.80 -7.26 -9.74
C ASP A 251 -4.50 -6.77 -11.18
N LEU A 252 -3.87 -7.64 -11.97
CA LEU A 252 -3.42 -7.36 -13.34
C LEU A 252 -4.57 -7.11 -14.33
N GLU A 253 -5.82 -7.38 -13.95
CA GLU A 253 -7.01 -7.05 -14.74
C GLU A 253 -7.50 -5.63 -14.47
N ARG A 254 -7.16 -5.05 -13.32
CA ARG A 254 -7.55 -3.69 -12.94
C ARG A 254 -6.45 -2.67 -13.17
N HIS A 255 -5.21 -3.00 -12.78
CA HIS A 255 -4.07 -2.10 -12.94
C HIS A 255 -2.73 -2.83 -12.89
N ARG A 256 -1.78 -2.39 -13.72
CA ARG A 256 -0.48 -3.05 -13.87
C ARG A 256 0.64 -2.13 -13.42
N CYS A 257 1.44 -2.59 -12.47
CA CYS A 257 2.62 -1.89 -12.01
C CYS A 257 3.86 -2.51 -12.65
N LEU A 258 4.56 -1.74 -13.48
CA LEU A 258 5.85 -2.08 -14.06
C LEU A 258 6.97 -1.35 -13.32
N MET A 259 8.14 -1.95 -13.26
CA MET A 259 9.33 -1.35 -12.66
C MET A 259 10.50 -1.39 -13.64
N ALA A 260 11.26 -0.30 -13.71
CA ALA A 260 12.47 -0.20 -14.51
C ALA A 260 13.68 0.13 -13.64
N CYS A 261 14.83 -0.47 -13.97
CA CYS A 261 16.10 -0.07 -13.38
C CYS A 261 16.68 1.17 -14.09
N PRO A 262 17.66 1.86 -13.50
CA PRO A 262 18.31 3.01 -14.15
C PRO A 262 18.95 2.70 -15.51
N ALA A 263 19.30 1.44 -15.77
CA ALA A 263 19.90 1.02 -17.04
C ALA A 263 18.86 0.72 -18.13
N THR A 264 17.59 0.49 -17.77
CA THR A 264 16.54 0.08 -18.71
C THR A 264 16.34 1.16 -19.77
N ARG A 265 16.51 0.80 -21.06
CA ARG A 265 16.40 1.73 -22.18
C ARG A 265 15.00 2.34 -22.29
N ALA A 266 14.92 3.64 -22.59
CA ALA A 266 13.67 4.39 -22.65
C ALA A 266 12.70 3.83 -23.70
N GLU A 267 13.21 3.36 -24.85
CA GLU A 267 12.38 2.73 -25.88
C GLU A 267 11.72 1.45 -25.38
N LEU A 268 12.38 0.68 -24.51
CA LEU A 268 11.84 -0.55 -23.94
C LEU A 268 10.85 -0.28 -22.81
N GLN A 269 11.08 0.76 -22.00
CA GLN A 269 10.09 1.26 -21.05
C GLN A 269 8.80 1.66 -21.79
N GLN A 270 8.93 2.36 -22.91
CA GLN A 270 7.78 2.76 -23.73
C GLN A 270 7.09 1.57 -24.41
N ALA A 271 7.85 0.62 -24.96
CA ALA A 271 7.31 -0.60 -25.54
C ALA A 271 6.54 -1.43 -24.52
N ALA A 272 7.08 -1.61 -23.30
CA ALA A 272 6.41 -2.32 -22.21
C ALA A 272 5.10 -1.62 -21.82
N ARG A 273 5.13 -0.30 -21.57
CA ARG A 273 3.91 0.47 -21.27
C ARG A 273 2.86 0.36 -22.38
N THR A 274 3.29 0.37 -23.64
CA THR A 274 2.40 0.21 -24.80
C THR A 274 1.77 -1.18 -24.81
N LEU A 275 2.57 -2.24 -24.66
CA LEU A 275 2.10 -3.62 -24.62
C LEU A 275 1.07 -3.83 -23.50
N PHE A 276 1.42 -3.43 -22.27
CA PHE A 276 0.58 -3.64 -21.09
C PHE A 276 -0.63 -2.72 -21.00
N ALA A 277 -0.78 -1.75 -21.90
CA ALA A 277 -1.97 -0.89 -21.99
C ALA A 277 -2.90 -1.26 -23.17
N ARG A 278 -2.57 -2.29 -23.97
CA ARG A 278 -3.30 -2.62 -25.22
C ARG A 278 -4.78 -2.95 -25.04
N ASP A 279 -5.15 -3.50 -23.89
CA ASP A 279 -6.53 -3.85 -23.54
C ASP A 279 -7.23 -2.74 -22.71
N GLY A 280 -6.60 -1.57 -22.59
CA GLY A 280 -7.15 -0.41 -21.86
C GLY A 280 -6.96 -0.45 -20.35
N VAL A 281 -6.32 -1.48 -19.80
CA VAL A 281 -5.97 -1.55 -18.37
C VAL A 281 -4.91 -0.48 -18.04
N GLY A 282 -5.07 0.17 -16.88
CA GLY A 282 -4.13 1.18 -16.40
C GLY A 282 -2.72 0.61 -16.19
N VAL A 283 -1.69 1.40 -16.53
CA VAL A 283 -0.28 0.99 -16.38
C VAL A 283 0.53 2.11 -15.72
N THR A 284 1.11 1.79 -14.58
CA THR A 284 2.10 2.64 -13.91
C THR A 284 3.49 2.08 -14.12
N LEU A 285 4.45 2.93 -14.49
CA LEU A 285 5.87 2.60 -14.48
C LEU A 285 6.55 3.30 -13.30
N ILE A 286 7.17 2.53 -12.42
CA ILE A 286 7.90 3.01 -11.26
C ILE A 286 9.42 2.85 -11.44
N ARG A 287 10.18 3.57 -10.63
CA ARG A 287 11.63 3.39 -10.54
C ARG A 287 11.98 2.13 -9.75
N ASP A 288 13.21 1.69 -9.93
CA ASP A 288 13.77 0.53 -9.24
C ASP A 288 13.58 0.62 -7.72
N SER A 289 12.95 -0.40 -7.16
CA SER A 289 12.57 -0.47 -5.75
C SER A 289 12.45 -1.92 -5.33
N ALA A 290 13.12 -2.29 -4.24
CA ALA A 290 12.96 -3.61 -3.66
C ALA A 290 11.52 -3.83 -3.18
N GLY A 291 10.76 -4.67 -3.87
CA GLY A 291 9.39 -5.04 -3.50
C GLY A 291 8.27 -4.11 -3.99
N PHE A 292 8.46 -3.40 -5.12
CA PHE A 292 7.39 -2.61 -5.77
C PHE A 292 6.66 -1.65 -4.81
N ILE A 293 5.41 -1.27 -5.10
CA ILE A 293 4.55 -0.49 -4.20
C ILE A 293 3.62 -1.43 -3.42
N VAL A 294 2.94 -2.35 -4.12
CA VAL A 294 1.95 -3.23 -3.50
C VAL A 294 2.63 -4.23 -2.57
N GLN A 295 3.71 -4.90 -3.02
CA GLN A 295 4.36 -5.92 -2.18
C GLN A 295 4.90 -5.31 -0.88
N ARG A 296 5.63 -4.19 -0.93
CA ARG A 296 6.10 -3.46 0.26
C ARG A 296 4.96 -3.08 1.20
N THR A 297 3.88 -2.52 0.67
CA THR A 297 2.76 -2.03 1.46
C THR A 297 2.02 -3.18 2.14
N LEU A 298 1.66 -4.23 1.39
CA LEU A 298 0.98 -5.40 1.92
C LEU A 298 1.86 -6.16 2.92
N ALA A 299 3.15 -6.38 2.61
CA ALA A 299 4.08 -7.02 3.52
C ALA A 299 4.20 -6.25 4.85
N SER A 300 4.23 -4.91 4.80
CA SER A 300 4.29 -4.08 6.01
C SER A 300 3.01 -4.19 6.84
N ILE A 301 1.83 -4.20 6.20
CA ILE A 301 0.54 -4.38 6.89
C ILE A 301 0.44 -5.77 7.51
N VAL A 302 0.78 -6.82 6.75
CA VAL A 302 0.72 -8.21 7.21
C VAL A 302 1.71 -8.43 8.35
N ASN A 303 2.95 -7.94 8.23
CA ASN A 303 3.95 -8.07 9.28
C ASN A 303 3.50 -7.38 10.58
N LEU A 304 2.89 -6.20 10.47
CA LEU A 304 2.33 -5.51 11.63
C LEU A 304 1.13 -6.26 12.23
N ALA A 305 0.26 -6.84 11.41
CA ALA A 305 -0.84 -7.68 11.88
C ALA A 305 -0.34 -8.95 12.58
N CYS A 306 0.73 -9.58 12.08
CA CYS A 306 1.37 -10.72 12.73
C CYS A 306 1.96 -10.34 14.08
N ASP A 307 2.61 -9.18 14.19
CA ASP A 307 3.14 -8.65 15.45
C ASP A 307 2.02 -8.39 16.47
N ILE A 308 0.91 -7.79 16.04
CA ILE A 308 -0.29 -7.64 16.88
C ILE A 308 -0.77 -9.00 17.39
N ALA A 309 -0.91 -9.99 16.50
CA ALA A 309 -1.36 -11.33 16.88
C ALA A 309 -0.39 -12.06 17.83
N GLN A 310 0.92 -11.80 17.73
CA GLN A 310 1.93 -12.37 18.62
C GLN A 310 1.90 -11.76 20.03
N GLN A 311 1.44 -10.52 20.17
CA GLN A 311 1.33 -9.83 21.45
C GLN A 311 0.08 -10.23 22.26
N GLY A 312 -0.85 -10.96 21.63
CA GLY A 312 -2.12 -11.42 22.22
C GLY A 312 -3.25 -10.43 22.09
#